data_AF-A0A6L8E827-F1
#
_entry.id   AF-A0A6L8E827-F1
#
_cell.length_a   1.000
_cell.length_b   1.000
_cell.length_c   1.000
_cell.angle_alpha   90.00
_cell.angle_beta   90.00
_cell.angle_gamma   90.00
#
_symmetry.space_group_name_H-M   'P 1'
#
loop_
_entity.id
_entity.type
_entity.pdbx_description
1 polymer ?
#
loop_
_entity_poly.entity_id
_entity_poly.type
_entity_poly.pdbx_seq_one_letter_code
_entity_poly.pdbx_strand_id
1 'polypeptide(L)'
;MRFTRRDLVGIAIATLGGPLLLLLFLASYELWDHRHTVLLAGLSQHIAIGAAVIALCSRFIRRWDAVLGLLALIVLMVIGVNWLHRTGDGTTALATGFKWVGVVSFLLLNLAVAWEVLTNAVMPWLDRRDERRRAAGDAEAGG
;
A
#
# COMPACT_ATOMS: atom_id res chain seq x y z
N MET A 1 -16.99 13.23 -15.41
CA MET A 1 -15.58 12.87 -15.20
C MET A 1 -15.25 11.69 -16.10
N ARG A 2 -14.20 11.74 -16.92
CA ARG A 2 -13.81 10.62 -17.80
C ARG A 2 -12.82 9.74 -17.05
N PHE A 3 -13.20 8.49 -16.75
CA PHE A 3 -12.30 7.51 -16.15
C PHE A 3 -11.17 7.18 -17.12
N THR A 4 -9.93 7.28 -16.64
CA THR A 4 -8.74 6.94 -17.41
C THR A 4 -8.37 5.48 -17.12
N ARG A 5 -7.70 4.78 -18.05
CA ARG A 5 -7.24 3.38 -17.82
C ARG A 5 -6.43 3.20 -16.51
N ARG A 6 -5.76 4.26 -16.04
CA ARG A 6 -5.02 4.26 -14.76
C ARG A 6 -5.95 4.15 -13.53
N ASP A 7 -7.18 4.65 -13.63
CA ASP A 7 -8.16 4.55 -12.55
C ASP A 7 -8.65 3.10 -12.37
N LEU A 8 -8.70 2.31 -13.44
CA LEU A 8 -9.07 0.89 -13.37
C LEU A 8 -8.07 0.07 -12.53
N VAL A 9 -6.78 0.37 -12.63
CA VAL A 9 -5.74 -0.27 -11.81
C VAL A 9 -5.92 0.10 -10.34
N GLY A 10 -6.18 1.38 -10.07
CA GLY A 10 -6.48 1.86 -8.73
C GLY A 10 -7.71 1.19 -8.11
N ILE A 11 -8.79 1.07 -8.88
CA ILE A 11 -10.02 0.38 -8.47
C ILE A 11 -9.75 -1.09 -8.19
N ALA A 12 -9.03 -1.80 -9.08
CA ALA A 12 -8.69 -3.20 -8.87
C ALA A 12 -7.91 -3.41 -7.56
N ILE A 13 -6.94 -2.53 -7.26
CA ILE A 13 -6.18 -2.58 -6.01
C ILE A 13 -7.04 -2.24 -4.80
N ALA A 14 -7.95 -1.27 -4.91
CA ALA A 14 -8.90 -0.94 -3.84
C ALA A 14 -9.73 -2.16 -3.44
N THR A 15 -10.25 -2.83 -4.46
CA THR A 15 -11.25 -3.90 -4.27
C THR A 15 -10.60 -5.20 -3.86
N LEU A 16 -9.42 -5.50 -4.42
CA LEU A 16 -8.77 -6.81 -4.26
C LEU A 16 -7.56 -6.77 -3.32
N GLY A 17 -6.86 -5.64 -3.20
CA GLY A 17 -5.63 -5.53 -2.44
C GLY A 17 -5.81 -5.83 -0.95
N GLY A 18 -6.88 -5.27 -0.34
CA GLY A 18 -7.21 -5.52 1.06
C GLY A 18 -7.51 -7.01 1.34
N PRO A 19 -8.48 -7.62 0.64
CA PRO A 19 -8.80 -9.04 0.78
C PRO A 19 -7.62 -9.97 0.48
N LEU A 20 -6.83 -9.70 -0.57
CA LEU A 20 -5.67 -10.53 -0.93
C LEU A 20 -4.57 -10.47 0.13
N LEU A 21 -4.23 -9.29 0.63
CA LEU A 21 -3.22 -9.14 1.68
C LEU A 21 -3.69 -9.78 3.00
N LEU A 22 -4.98 -9.72 3.32
CA LEU A 22 -5.56 -10.41 4.46
C LEU A 22 -5.42 -11.93 4.31
N LEU A 23 -5.81 -12.48 3.16
CA LEU A 23 -5.68 -13.92 2.87
C LEU A 23 -4.22 -14.37 2.93
N LEU A 24 -3.30 -13.56 2.39
CA LEU A 24 -1.87 -13.80 2.40
C LEU A 24 -1.33 -13.86 3.84
N PHE A 25 -1.80 -12.96 4.71
CA PHE A 25 -1.44 -12.94 6.13
C PHE A 25 -2.01 -14.14 6.90
N LEU A 26 -3.31 -14.45 6.73
CA LEU A 26 -3.92 -15.63 7.35
C LEU A 26 -3.18 -16.91 6.94
N ALA A 27 -2.82 -17.02 5.66
CA ALA A 27 -2.06 -18.14 5.14
C ALA A 27 -0.61 -18.21 5.64
N SER A 28 0.05 -17.07 5.91
CA SER A 28 1.45 -17.07 6.38
C SER A 28 1.60 -17.35 7.88
N TYR A 29 0.56 -17.08 8.68
CA TYR A 29 0.58 -17.26 10.13
C TYR A 29 -0.33 -18.39 10.62
N GLU A 30 -0.90 -19.18 9.71
CA GLU A 30 -1.83 -20.29 10.02
C GLU A 30 -3.00 -19.87 10.93
N LEU A 31 -3.47 -18.63 10.77
CA LEU A 31 -4.49 -18.03 11.64
C LEU A 31 -5.92 -18.47 11.30
N TRP A 32 -6.09 -19.41 10.37
CA TRP A 32 -7.40 -19.90 9.91
C TRP A 32 -8.27 -20.44 11.04
N ASP A 33 -7.65 -21.02 12.07
CA ASP A 33 -8.36 -21.59 13.22
C ASP A 33 -8.54 -20.61 14.39
N HIS A 34 -7.94 -19.41 14.34
CA HIS A 34 -8.07 -18.39 15.38
C HIS A 34 -9.34 -17.53 15.16
N ARG A 35 -10.52 -18.10 15.44
CA ARG A 35 -11.82 -17.50 15.06
C ARG A 35 -12.32 -16.31 15.91
N HIS A 36 -11.62 -15.88 16.95
CA HIS A 36 -12.15 -14.88 17.90
C HIS A 36 -11.14 -13.85 18.41
N THR A 37 -10.05 -13.60 17.68
CA THR A 37 -9.04 -12.65 18.13
C THR A 37 -9.32 -11.24 17.61
N VAL A 38 -9.49 -10.28 18.53
CA VAL A 38 -9.59 -8.84 18.23
C VAL A 38 -8.39 -8.35 17.40
N LEU A 39 -7.23 -9.00 17.57
CA LEU A 39 -6.03 -8.80 16.77
C LEU A 39 -6.25 -9.05 15.27
N LEU A 40 -6.97 -10.10 14.88
CA LEU A 40 -7.21 -10.42 13.46
C LEU A 40 -8.11 -9.37 12.79
N ALA A 41 -9.15 -8.95 13.52
CA ALA A 41 -10.03 -7.87 13.07
C ALA A 41 -9.25 -6.55 12.91
N GLY A 42 -8.49 -6.15 13.93
CA GLY A 42 -7.67 -4.94 13.88
C GLY A 42 -6.68 -4.95 12.72
N LEU A 43 -6.01 -6.07 12.47
CA LEU A 43 -5.04 -6.20 11.39
C LEU A 43 -5.68 -6.16 10.00
N SER A 44 -6.83 -6.84 9.82
CA SER A 44 -7.60 -6.79 8.58
C SER A 44 -8.01 -5.35 8.20
N GLN A 45 -8.33 -4.56 9.22
CA GLN A 45 -8.73 -3.17 9.06
C GLN A 45 -7.55 -2.29 8.64
N HIS A 46 -6.35 -2.52 9.18
CA HIS A 46 -5.13 -1.82 8.76
C HIS A 46 -4.78 -2.13 7.30
N ILE A 47 -4.90 -3.40 6.90
CA ILE A 47 -4.69 -3.84 5.52
C ILE A 47 -5.71 -3.18 4.58
N ALA A 48 -6.99 -3.18 4.96
CA ALA A 48 -8.07 -2.57 4.17
C ALA A 48 -7.90 -1.05 4.04
N ILE A 49 -7.53 -0.36 5.13
CA ILE A 49 -7.24 1.08 5.10
C ILE A 49 -6.06 1.37 4.18
N GLY A 50 -4.98 0.58 4.27
CA GLY A 50 -3.82 0.72 3.37
C GLY A 50 -4.20 0.59 1.90
N ALA A 51 -4.98 -0.45 1.56
CA ALA A 51 -5.48 -0.66 0.20
C ALA A 51 -6.41 0.48 -0.27
N ALA A 52 -7.29 0.97 0.60
CA ALA A 52 -8.19 2.09 0.30
C ALA A 52 -7.43 3.39 0.04
N VAL A 53 -6.41 3.70 0.86
CA VAL A 53 -5.54 4.87 0.66
C VAL A 53 -4.79 4.77 -0.67
N ILE A 54 -4.18 3.63 -0.97
CA ILE A 54 -3.49 3.41 -2.25
C ILE A 54 -4.45 3.60 -3.43
N ALA A 55 -5.68 3.13 -3.32
CA ALA A 55 -6.68 3.27 -4.37
C ALA A 55 -7.16 4.72 -4.57
N LEU A 56 -7.49 5.43 -3.50
CA LEU A 56 -7.84 6.85 -3.53
C LEU A 56 -6.70 7.68 -4.12
N CYS A 57 -5.46 7.29 -3.82
CA CYS A 57 -4.26 7.95 -4.28
C CYS A 57 -3.71 7.44 -5.61
N SER A 58 -4.32 6.41 -6.20
CA SER A 58 -3.80 5.70 -7.38
C SER A 58 -3.56 6.62 -8.58
N ARG A 59 -4.41 7.65 -8.76
CA ARG A 59 -4.26 8.65 -9.82
C ARG A 59 -2.98 9.48 -9.72
N PHE A 60 -2.40 9.58 -8.52
CA PHE A 60 -1.19 10.35 -8.25
C PHE A 60 0.09 9.53 -8.37
N ILE A 61 -0.03 8.20 -8.45
CA ILE A 61 1.12 7.30 -8.60
C ILE A 61 1.52 7.30 -10.08
N ARG A 62 2.69 7.87 -10.40
CA ARG A 62 3.23 7.86 -11.77
C ARG A 62 4.07 6.62 -12.05
N ARG A 63 4.83 6.15 -11.06
CA ARG A 63 5.74 4.99 -11.19
C ARG A 63 5.10 3.68 -10.72
N TRP A 64 4.11 3.21 -11.47
CA TRP A 64 3.44 1.94 -11.20
C TRP A 64 4.38 0.74 -11.24
N ASP A 65 5.41 0.76 -12.06
CA ASP A 65 6.37 -0.36 -12.18
C ASP A 65 7.07 -0.65 -10.85
N ALA A 66 7.44 0.39 -10.09
CA ALA A 66 8.08 0.23 -8.79
C ALA A 66 7.10 -0.33 -7.73
N VAL A 67 5.87 0.18 -7.72
CA VAL A 67 4.81 -0.27 -6.79
C VAL A 67 4.43 -1.72 -7.07
N LEU A 68 4.21 -2.08 -8.34
CA LEU A 68 3.87 -3.43 -8.76
C LEU A 68 5.04 -4.40 -8.55
N GLY A 69 6.28 -3.96 -8.81
CA GLY A 69 7.49 -4.75 -8.56
C GLY A 69 7.66 -5.09 -7.08
N LEU A 70 7.50 -4.11 -6.19
CA LEU A 70 7.55 -4.32 -4.74
C LEU A 70 6.39 -5.21 -4.25
N LEU A 71 5.18 -5.02 -4.79
CA LEU A 71 4.04 -5.86 -4.46
C LEU A 71 4.26 -7.32 -4.90
N ALA A 72 4.75 -7.54 -6.11
CA ALA A 72 5.09 -8.86 -6.63
C ALA A 72 6.19 -9.53 -5.80
N LEU A 73 7.21 -8.77 -5.38
CA LEU A 73 8.27 -9.25 -4.50
C LEU A 73 7.71 -9.72 -3.15
N ILE A 74 6.82 -8.94 -2.53
CA ILE A 74 6.16 -9.32 -1.27
C ILE A 74 5.38 -10.61 -1.44
N VAL A 75 4.60 -10.75 -2.52
CA VAL A 75 3.86 -11.99 -2.81
C VAL A 75 4.82 -13.18 -2.98
N LEU A 76 5.92 -13.00 -3.70
CA LEU A 76 6.94 -14.04 -3.89
C LEU A 76 7.55 -14.47 -2.55
N MET A 77 7.86 -13.51 -1.66
CA MET A 77 8.39 -13.79 -0.33
C MET A 77 7.40 -14.60 0.51
N VAL A 78 6.11 -14.25 0.48
CA VAL A 78 5.11 -15.01 1.26
C VAL A 78 4.91 -16.42 0.70
N ILE A 79 4.86 -16.58 -0.63
CA ILE A 79 4.82 -17.92 -1.24
C ILE A 79 6.05 -18.73 -0.81
N GLY A 80 7.24 -18.13 -0.84
CA GLY A 80 8.48 -18.77 -0.40
C GLY A 80 8.46 -19.20 1.07
N VAL A 81 7.98 -18.34 1.97
CA VAL A 81 7.82 -18.67 3.40
C VAL A 81 6.82 -19.81 3.58
N ASN A 82 5.67 -19.79 2.89
CA ASN A 82 4.65 -20.83 3.01
C ASN A 82 5.16 -22.18 2.48
N TRP A 83 5.90 -22.15 1.36
CA TRP A 83 6.54 -23.35 0.82
C TRP A 83 7.54 -23.95 1.80
N LEU A 84 8.41 -23.14 2.41
CA LEU A 84 9.34 -23.58 3.45
C LEU A 84 8.62 -24.13 4.70
N HIS A 85 7.47 -23.56 5.05
CA HIS A 85 6.66 -24.07 6.16
C HIS A 85 6.15 -25.48 5.85
N ARG A 86 5.66 -25.71 4.63
CA ARG A 86 5.15 -27.02 4.19
C ARG A 86 6.21 -28.11 4.09
N THR A 87 7.47 -27.75 3.83
CA THR A 87 8.58 -28.72 3.79
C THR A 87 9.16 -29.05 5.17
N GLY A 88 8.63 -28.45 6.25
CA GLY A 88 9.11 -28.68 7.62
C GLY A 88 10.26 -27.78 8.05
N ASP A 89 10.70 -26.84 7.19
CA ASP A 89 11.81 -25.92 7.43
C ASP A 89 11.36 -24.57 8.00
N GLY A 90 10.18 -24.51 8.63
CA GLY A 90 9.51 -23.27 9.04
C GLY A 90 10.27 -22.38 10.02
N THR A 91 11.28 -22.92 10.72
CA THR A 91 12.14 -22.21 11.68
C THR A 91 13.56 -21.93 11.17
N THR A 92 13.86 -22.29 9.92
CA THR A 92 15.19 -22.11 9.35
C THR A 92 15.55 -20.63 9.16
N ALA A 93 16.86 -20.34 9.16
CA ALA A 93 17.39 -19.00 8.90
C ALA A 93 16.91 -18.44 7.54
N LEU A 94 16.62 -19.33 6.58
CA LEU A 94 16.12 -18.98 5.25
C LEU A 94 14.67 -18.48 5.30
N ALA A 95 13.78 -19.15 6.06
CA ALA A 95 12.42 -18.65 6.30
C ALA A 95 12.42 -17.28 6.99
N THR A 96 13.33 -17.09 7.95
CA THR A 96 13.52 -15.80 8.63
C THR A 96 14.01 -14.72 7.66
N GLY A 97 14.95 -15.05 6.77
CA GLY A 97 15.41 -14.17 5.71
C GLY A 97 14.29 -13.71 4.79
N PHE A 98 13.45 -14.63 4.30
CA PHE A 98 12.30 -14.27 3.47
C PHE A 98 11.30 -13.37 4.19
N LYS A 99 11.03 -13.61 5.48
CA LYS A 99 10.19 -12.72 6.30
C LYS A 99 10.77 -11.30 6.35
N TRP A 100 12.07 -11.16 6.61
CA TRP A 100 12.73 -9.85 6.63
C TRP A 100 12.69 -9.13 5.28
N VAL A 101 12.97 -9.84 4.19
CA VAL A 101 12.87 -9.27 2.84
C VAL A 101 11.44 -8.83 2.55
N GLY A 102 10.43 -9.60 2.97
CA GLY A 102 9.03 -9.21 2.88
C GLY A 102 8.72 -7.93 3.66
N VAL A 103 9.19 -7.82 4.91
CA VAL A 103 9.00 -6.63 5.77
C VAL A 103 9.66 -5.39 5.16
N VAL A 104 10.92 -5.50 4.73
CA VAL A 104 11.66 -4.40 4.11
C VAL A 104 10.98 -3.97 2.81
N SER A 105 10.55 -4.93 1.98
CA SER A 105 9.83 -4.63 0.73
C SER A 105 8.50 -3.93 1.00
N PHE A 106 7.78 -4.33 2.06
CA PHE A 106 6.56 -3.66 2.49
C PHE A 106 6.82 -2.23 2.96
N LEU A 107 7.89 -1.99 3.74
CA LEU A 107 8.28 -0.64 4.14
C LEU A 107 8.59 0.23 2.91
N LEU A 108 9.37 -0.29 1.96
CA LEU A 108 9.71 0.41 0.72
C LEU A 108 8.47 0.70 -0.12
N LEU A 109 7.51 -0.22 -0.18
CA LEU A 109 6.23 -0.02 -0.87
C LEU A 109 5.47 1.16 -0.26
N ASN A 110 5.34 1.19 1.07
CA ASN A 110 4.67 2.28 1.78
C ASN A 110 5.36 3.62 1.56
N LEU A 111 6.70 3.65 1.62
CA LEU A 111 7.48 4.86 1.39
C LEU A 111 7.33 5.35 -0.06
N ALA A 112 7.40 4.45 -1.04
CA ALA A 112 7.24 4.78 -2.45
C ALA A 112 5.85 5.37 -2.74
N VAL A 113 4.79 4.77 -2.21
CA VAL A 113 3.43 5.30 -2.34
C VAL A 113 3.31 6.66 -1.65
N ALA A 114 3.73 6.78 -0.39
CA ALA A 114 3.65 8.03 0.35
C ALA A 114 4.40 9.17 -0.35
N TRP A 115 5.58 8.87 -0.91
CA TRP A 115 6.38 9.82 -1.68
C TRP A 115 5.67 10.29 -2.96
N GLU A 116 5.09 9.37 -3.73
CA GLU A 116 4.31 9.71 -4.93
C GLU A 116 3.07 10.56 -4.60
N VAL A 117 2.41 10.29 -3.47
CA VAL A 117 1.28 11.10 -3.00
C VAL A 117 1.74 12.49 -2.56
N LEU A 118 2.83 12.57 -1.79
CA LEU A 118 3.37 13.84 -1.32
C LEU A 118 3.76 14.74 -2.51
N THR A 119 4.51 14.19 -3.45
CA THR A 119 5.06 14.93 -4.59
C THR A 119 4.03 15.27 -5.66
N ASN A 120 3.10 14.37 -5.98
CA ASN A 120 2.14 14.59 -7.07
C ASN A 120 0.76 15.08 -6.61
N ALA A 121 0.42 14.96 -5.32
CA ALA A 121 -0.87 15.41 -4.78
C ALA A 121 -0.73 16.59 -3.81
N VAL A 122 0.09 16.43 -2.77
CA VAL A 122 0.15 17.38 -1.65
C VAL A 122 0.89 18.65 -2.03
N MET A 123 2.10 18.55 -2.60
CA MET A 123 2.89 19.71 -3.01
C MET A 123 2.12 20.61 -4.02
N PRO A 124 1.56 20.08 -5.12
CA PRO A 124 0.81 20.92 -6.06
C PRO A 124 -0.49 21.50 -5.47
N TRP A 125 -1.02 20.90 -4.40
CA TRP A 125 -2.17 21.46 -3.69
C TRP A 125 -1.76 22.62 -2.78
N LEU A 126 -0.62 22.52 -2.10
CA LEU A 126 -0.05 23.60 -1.29
C LEU A 126 0.33 24.80 -2.15
N ASP A 127 0.99 24.58 -3.28
CA ASP A 127 1.36 25.66 -4.20
C ASP A 127 0.14 26.45 -4.68
N ARG A 128 -0.91 25.73 -5.13
CA ARG A 128 -2.20 26.34 -5.54
C ARG A 128 -2.95 27.03 -4.40
N ARG A 129 -2.68 26.68 -3.15
CA ARG A 129 -3.27 27.34 -1.99
C ARG A 129 -2.54 28.63 -1.67
N ASP A 130 -1.21 28.62 -1.75
CA ASP A 130 -0.37 29.78 -1.52
C ASP A 130 -0.56 30.83 -2.61
N GLU A 131 -0.70 30.42 -3.87
CA GLU A 131 -1.07 31.31 -4.98
C GLU A 131 -2.39 32.03 -4.74
N ARG A 132 -3.43 31.31 -4.27
CA ARG A 132 -4.74 31.90 -3.95
C ARG A 132 -4.66 32.89 -2.79
N ARG A 133 -3.84 32.59 -1.78
CA ARG A 133 -3.64 33.48 -0.63
C ARG A 133 -2.92 34.76 -1.04
N ARG A 134 -1.90 34.66 -1.91
CA ARG A 134 -1.20 35.84 -2.46
C ARG A 134 -2.15 36.70 -3.30
N ALA A 135 -2.89 36.08 -4.22
CA ALA A 135 -3.85 36.79 -5.06
C ALA A 135 -4.96 37.50 -4.25
N ALA A 136 -5.41 36.91 -3.14
CA ALA A 136 -6.37 37.55 -2.24
C ALA A 136 -5.76 38.76 -1.51
N GLY A 137 -4.53 38.64 -1.02
CA GLY A 137 -3.82 39.75 -0.37
C GLY A 137 -3.51 40.91 -1.32
N ASP A 138 -3.13 40.63 -2.56
CA ASP A 138 -2.88 41.65 -3.59
C ASP A 138 -4.17 42.41 -3.97
N ALA A 139 -5.33 41.73 -3.96
CA ALA A 139 -6.62 42.35 -4.20
C ALA A 139 -7.08 43.25 -3.05
N GLU A 140 -6.74 42.92 -1.80
CA GLU A 140 -7.02 43.75 -0.62
C GLU A 140 -6.05 44.95 -0.50
N ALA A 141 -4.82 44.84 -1.01
CA ALA A 141 -3.83 45.91 -0.96
C ALA A 141 -3.94 46.92 -2.12
N GLY A 142 -4.60 46.56 -3.22
CA GLY A 142 -4.77 47.38 -4.41
C GLY A 142 -6.12 48.09 -4.57
N GLY A 143 -7.06 47.90 -3.63
CA GLY A 143 -8.38 48.56 -3.58
C GLY A 143 -8.45 49.61 -2.48
#